data_AF-A0A7J9HTE2-F1
#
_entry.id   AF-A0A7J9HTE2-F1
#
_cell.length_a   1.000
_cell.length_b   1.000
_cell.length_c   1.000
_cell.angle_alpha   90.00
_cell.angle_beta   90.00
_cell.angle_gamma   90.00
#
_symmetry.space_group_name_H-M   'P 1'
#
loop_
_entity.id
_entity.type
_entity.pdbx_description
1 polymer ?
#
loop_
_entity_poly.entity_id
_entity_poly.type
_entity_poly.pdbx_seq_one_letter_code
_entity_poly.pdbx_strand_id
1 'polypeptide(L)'
;MNPLIFAASVIADGLAVGLVSIGPRVVQGTTAGKAIEGVACFGFGAFHVTRLYGPGIWVSDPYGLTSKVQLVNPAWGVEGFDPFVLGGITSHHIAAGTLGIFVGLFHLRVCLPQRLCKGLHIRNIETVLSSSIATAFFAAFVVAETMWYGSATTPIELFCPTRYQWDQGYFQQEIYQRVVLG
;
A
#
# COMPACT_ATOMS: atom_id res chain seq x y z
N MET A 1 -14.05 6.42 -7.78
CA MET A 1 -13.74 5.01 -8.12
C MET A 1 -14.63 4.11 -7.27
N ASN A 2 -15.13 2.98 -7.81
CA ASN A 2 -15.86 2.03 -6.98
C ASN A 2 -14.90 1.45 -5.92
N PRO A 3 -15.23 1.45 -4.62
CA PRO A 3 -14.37 0.87 -3.57
C PRO A 3 -14.09 -0.62 -3.82
N LEU A 4 -14.93 -1.30 -4.60
CA LEU A 4 -14.70 -2.68 -5.06
C LEU A 4 -13.48 -2.84 -5.98
N ILE A 5 -13.17 -1.84 -6.81
CA ILE A 5 -12.01 -1.89 -7.72
C ILE A 5 -10.72 -1.72 -6.92
N PHE A 6 -10.73 -0.81 -5.95
CA PHE A 6 -9.60 -0.60 -5.05
C PHE A 6 -9.42 -1.76 -4.06
N ALA A 7 -10.51 -2.29 -3.49
CA ALA A 7 -10.46 -3.51 -2.69
C ALA A 7 -9.94 -4.71 -3.51
N ALA A 8 -10.31 -4.81 -4.79
CA ALA A 8 -9.76 -5.83 -5.68
C ALA A 8 -8.25 -5.62 -5.95
N SER A 9 -7.75 -4.38 -6.03
CA SER A 9 -6.31 -4.12 -6.15
C SER A 9 -5.56 -4.42 -4.86
N VAL A 10 -6.12 -4.12 -3.69
CA VAL A 10 -5.51 -4.45 -2.38
C VAL A 10 -5.55 -5.95 -2.09
N ILE A 11 -6.60 -6.66 -2.51
CA ILE A 11 -6.64 -8.14 -2.47
C ILE A 11 -5.61 -8.72 -3.46
N ALA A 12 -5.41 -8.09 -4.62
CA ALA A 12 -4.34 -8.44 -5.55
C ALA A 12 -2.95 -8.16 -4.96
N ASP A 13 -2.75 -7.10 -4.18
CA ASP A 13 -1.50 -6.83 -3.43
C ASP A 13 -1.21 -7.98 -2.44
N GLY A 14 -2.21 -8.41 -1.67
CA GLY A 14 -2.08 -9.55 -0.75
C GLY A 14 -1.75 -10.87 -1.47
N LEU A 15 -2.32 -11.07 -2.67
CA LEU A 15 -2.07 -12.25 -3.50
C LEU A 15 -0.69 -12.20 -4.20
N ALA A 16 -0.24 -11.01 -4.61
CA ALA A 16 1.05 -10.78 -5.23
C ALA A 16 2.20 -11.00 -4.23
N VAL A 17 2.05 -10.54 -2.99
CA VAL A 17 3.01 -10.84 -1.91
C VAL A 17 3.08 -12.35 -1.65
N GLY A 18 1.95 -13.07 -1.76
CA GLY A 18 1.90 -14.54 -1.63
C GLY A 18 2.59 -15.28 -2.79
N LEU A 19 2.45 -14.83 -4.03
CA LEU A 19 2.99 -15.51 -5.22
C LEU A 19 4.48 -15.19 -5.50
N VAL A 20 4.96 -14.03 -5.05
CA VAL A 20 6.36 -13.59 -5.23
C VAL A 20 7.31 -14.22 -4.20
N SER A 21 6.78 -14.99 -3.26
CA SER A 21 7.54 -15.60 -2.17
C SER A 21 8.29 -16.89 -2.56
N ILE A 22 8.36 -17.23 -3.84
CA ILE A 22 9.01 -18.47 -4.31
C ILE A 22 10.43 -18.18 -4.83
N GLY A 23 11.30 -17.68 -3.96
CA GLY A 23 12.74 -17.59 -4.21
C GLY A 23 13.49 -18.84 -3.70
N PRO A 24 14.54 -19.32 -4.38
CA PRO A 24 15.34 -20.46 -3.90
C PRO A 24 16.13 -20.09 -2.64
N ARG A 25 16.38 -21.11 -1.83
CA ARG A 25 17.40 -21.16 -0.76
C ARG A 25 18.85 -20.88 -1.23
N VAL A 26 19.09 -20.57 -2.50
CA VAL A 26 20.42 -20.31 -3.08
C VAL A 26 20.85 -18.85 -2.90
N VAL A 27 19.92 -17.94 -2.64
CA VAL A 27 20.26 -16.60 -2.13
C VAL A 27 19.74 -16.48 -0.71
N GLN A 28 20.55 -16.93 0.23
CA GLN A 28 20.35 -16.79 1.68
C GLN A 28 20.04 -15.33 2.10
N GLY A 29 20.34 -14.34 1.25
CA GLY A 29 19.98 -12.92 1.41
C GLY A 29 18.52 -12.52 1.11
N THR A 30 17.76 -13.28 0.31
CA THR A 30 16.38 -12.87 -0.06
C THR A 30 15.32 -13.27 0.96
N THR A 31 15.47 -14.44 1.61
CA THR A 31 14.57 -14.92 2.65
C THR A 31 14.68 -14.17 3.97
N ALA A 32 15.89 -13.76 4.37
CA ALA A 32 16.08 -12.85 5.50
C ALA A 32 15.51 -11.46 5.19
N GLY A 33 15.59 -11.03 3.93
CA GLY A 33 15.03 -9.76 3.45
C GLY A 33 13.54 -9.62 3.74
N LYS A 34 12.75 -10.70 3.67
CA LYS A 34 11.29 -10.66 3.91
C LYS A 34 10.92 -10.42 5.37
N ALA A 35 11.62 -11.05 6.30
CA ALA A 35 11.42 -10.77 7.72
C ALA A 35 11.82 -9.32 8.07
N ILE A 36 12.91 -8.82 7.46
CA ILE A 36 13.37 -7.44 7.64
C ILE A 36 12.37 -6.44 7.04
N GLU A 37 11.86 -6.70 5.84
CA GLU A 37 10.80 -5.92 5.18
C GLU A 37 9.54 -5.88 6.05
N GLY A 38 9.13 -7.03 6.62
CA GLY A 38 8.01 -7.10 7.55
C GLY A 38 8.20 -6.26 8.81
N VAL A 39 9.39 -6.32 9.43
CA VAL A 39 9.73 -5.49 10.60
C VAL A 39 9.71 -4.00 10.25
N ALA A 40 10.26 -3.61 9.09
CA ALA A 40 10.27 -2.22 8.64
C ALA A 40 8.86 -1.71 8.34
N CYS A 41 8.03 -2.50 7.65
CA CYS A 41 6.64 -2.18 7.33
C CYS A 41 5.81 -2.04 8.62
N PHE A 42 5.93 -2.99 9.54
CA PHE A 42 5.27 -2.93 10.84
C PHE A 42 5.70 -1.69 11.62
N GLY A 43 7.01 -1.42 11.69
CA GLY A 43 7.55 -0.28 12.42
C GLY A 43 7.08 1.06 11.85
N PHE A 44 7.00 1.17 10.52
CA PHE A 44 6.44 2.35 9.87
C PHE A 44 4.98 2.57 10.28
N GLY A 45 4.12 1.56 10.15
CA GLY A 45 2.71 1.67 10.56
C GLY A 45 2.54 1.93 12.05
N ALA A 46 3.16 1.11 12.89
CA ALA A 46 2.98 1.09 14.33
C ALA A 46 3.64 2.26 15.06
N PHE A 47 4.68 2.90 14.50
CA PHE A 47 5.41 3.98 15.18
C PHE A 47 5.41 5.29 14.42
N HIS A 48 5.70 5.27 13.11
CA HIS A 48 5.81 6.48 12.30
C HIS A 48 4.44 7.10 12.04
N VAL A 49 3.49 6.31 11.56
CA VAL A 49 2.15 6.79 11.13
C VAL A 49 1.23 7.08 12.34
N THR A 50 1.22 6.20 13.35
CA THR A 50 0.47 6.39 14.59
C THR A 50 1.07 7.46 15.50
N ARG A 51 2.21 8.08 15.14
CA ARG A 51 2.91 9.08 15.95
C ARG A 51 3.29 8.60 17.36
N LEU A 52 3.35 7.28 17.60
CA LEU A 52 3.85 6.73 18.87
C LEU A 52 5.33 7.05 19.08
N TYR A 53 6.14 6.98 18.02
CA TYR A 53 7.56 7.36 18.00
C TYR A 53 7.98 8.01 16.68
N GLY A 54 7.06 8.68 15.99
CA GLY A 54 7.33 9.39 14.73
C GLY A 54 6.43 10.61 14.53
N PRO A 55 6.51 11.29 13.38
CA PRO A 55 5.83 12.56 13.15
C PRO A 55 4.32 12.41 12.82
N GLY A 56 3.87 11.23 12.40
CA GLY A 56 2.59 11.03 11.73
C GLY A 56 2.71 11.21 10.22
N ILE A 57 1.58 11.34 9.53
CA ILE A 57 1.53 11.55 8.08
C ILE A 57 0.74 12.80 7.70
N TRP A 58 0.85 13.23 6.45
CA TRP A 58 0.09 14.37 5.93
C TRP A 58 -1.40 14.05 5.90
N VAL A 59 -2.22 14.96 6.44
CA VAL A 59 -3.68 14.86 6.46
C VAL A 59 -4.23 16.20 5.98
N SER A 60 -5.19 16.15 5.06
CA SER A 60 -5.88 17.32 4.51
C SER A 60 -7.40 17.15 4.64
N ASP A 61 -8.14 18.26 4.63
CA ASP A 61 -9.60 18.23 4.48
C ASP A 61 -10.01 17.92 3.03
N PRO A 62 -11.30 17.63 2.76
CA PRO A 62 -11.79 17.27 1.42
C PRO A 62 -11.55 18.30 0.31
N TYR A 63 -11.25 19.55 0.66
CA TYR A 63 -10.98 20.64 -0.28
C TYR A 63 -9.52 21.12 -0.24
N GLY A 64 -8.65 20.49 0.56
CA GLY A 64 -7.22 20.77 0.60
C GLY A 64 -6.89 22.19 1.06
N LEU A 65 -7.56 22.68 2.10
CA LEU A 65 -7.39 24.03 2.65
C LEU A 65 -6.68 24.05 4.01
N THR A 66 -6.72 22.93 4.73
CA THR A 66 -6.32 22.82 6.15
C THR A 66 -5.45 21.58 6.38
N SER A 67 -4.36 21.47 5.62
CA SER A 67 -3.39 20.42 5.84
C SER A 67 -2.57 20.56 7.11
N LYS A 68 -2.16 19.41 7.63
CA LYS A 68 -1.10 19.28 8.62
C LYS A 68 -0.59 17.85 8.69
N VAL A 69 0.60 17.67 9.27
CA VAL A 69 1.09 16.35 9.67
C VAL A 69 0.43 15.96 10.99
N GLN A 70 -0.31 14.85 11.01
CA GLN A 70 -1.05 14.38 12.18
C GLN A 70 -0.89 12.87 12.41
N LEU A 71 -1.11 12.45 13.65
CA LEU A 71 -1.37 11.06 14.01
C LEU A 71 -2.59 10.51 13.26
N VAL A 72 -2.47 9.29 12.76
CA VAL A 72 -3.59 8.57 12.13
C VAL A 72 -3.84 7.25 12.87
N ASN A 73 -5.05 7.12 13.43
CA ASN A 73 -5.49 5.89 14.08
C ASN A 73 -5.79 4.81 13.03
N PRO A 74 -5.45 3.53 13.27
CA PRO A 74 -5.78 2.46 12.36
C PRO A 74 -7.29 2.23 12.27
N ALA A 75 -7.78 2.05 11.05
CA ALA A 75 -9.14 1.61 10.77
C ALA A 75 -9.14 0.11 10.46
N TRP A 76 -9.80 -0.68 11.30
CA TRP A 76 -9.86 -2.14 11.18
C TRP A 76 -11.16 -2.65 10.55
N GLY A 77 -12.15 -1.77 10.38
CA GLY A 77 -13.39 -2.10 9.69
C GLY A 77 -13.24 -2.03 8.17
N VAL A 78 -14.38 -2.12 7.48
CA VAL A 78 -14.45 -2.08 6.01
C VAL A 78 -14.01 -0.73 5.44
N GLU A 79 -14.14 0.34 6.24
CA GLU A 79 -13.68 1.68 5.90
C GLU A 79 -12.15 1.76 5.73
N GLY A 80 -11.39 0.82 6.30
CA GLY A 80 -9.94 0.73 6.06
C GLY A 80 -9.56 0.38 4.62
N PHE A 81 -10.52 -0.09 3.81
CA PHE A 81 -10.32 -0.35 2.38
C PHE A 81 -10.77 0.82 1.50
N ASP A 82 -11.27 1.92 2.06
CA ASP A 82 -11.55 3.12 1.30
C ASP A 82 -10.23 3.86 1.00
N PRO A 83 -9.87 4.10 -0.28
CA PRO A 83 -8.63 4.78 -0.66
C PRO A 83 -8.51 6.21 -0.10
N PHE A 84 -9.60 6.81 0.38
CA PHE A 84 -9.61 8.16 0.94
C PHE A 84 -9.60 8.18 2.49
N VAL A 85 -9.67 7.02 3.14
CA VAL A 85 -9.59 6.91 4.61
C VAL A 85 -8.16 6.60 5.04
N LEU A 86 -7.52 7.57 5.68
CA LEU A 86 -6.12 7.43 6.10
C LEU A 86 -5.89 6.29 7.09
N GLY A 87 -6.89 5.95 7.91
CA GLY A 87 -6.78 4.86 8.88
C GLY A 87 -6.48 3.50 8.24
N GLY A 88 -6.86 3.32 6.97
CA GLY A 88 -6.51 2.15 6.16
C GLY A 88 -5.01 2.01 5.92
N ILE A 89 -4.29 3.12 5.77
CA ILE A 89 -2.83 3.11 5.59
C ILE A 89 -2.15 2.54 6.83
N THR A 90 -2.57 3.00 8.01
CA THR A 90 -2.00 2.54 9.29
C THR A 90 -2.29 1.06 9.52
N SER A 91 -3.54 0.61 9.36
CA SER A 91 -3.90 -0.79 9.54
C SER A 91 -3.25 -1.70 8.50
N HIS A 92 -3.15 -1.26 7.24
CA HIS A 92 -2.43 -1.96 6.17
C HIS A 92 -0.97 -2.23 6.57
N HIS A 93 -0.21 -1.21 6.99
CA HIS A 93 1.20 -1.39 7.35
C HIS A 93 1.41 -2.29 8.58
N ILE A 94 0.53 -2.17 9.59
CA ILE A 94 0.59 -3.03 10.78
C ILE A 94 0.29 -4.49 10.41
N ALA A 95 -0.77 -4.73 9.63
CA ALA A 95 -1.19 -6.07 9.23
C ALA A 95 -0.20 -6.71 8.25
N ALA A 96 0.16 -6.00 7.18
CA ALA A 96 1.11 -6.46 6.17
C ALA A 96 2.50 -6.69 6.78
N GLY A 97 2.96 -5.80 7.67
CA GLY A 97 4.21 -5.97 8.38
C GLY A 97 4.23 -7.22 9.27
N THR A 98 3.17 -7.42 10.04
CA THR A 98 3.00 -8.61 10.90
C THR A 98 2.99 -9.90 10.06
N LEU A 99 2.23 -9.91 8.96
CA LEU A 99 2.19 -11.05 8.04
C LEU A 99 3.55 -11.28 7.37
N GLY A 100 4.26 -10.23 6.96
CA GLY A 100 5.59 -10.29 6.38
C GLY A 100 6.62 -10.93 7.31
N ILE A 101 6.54 -10.66 8.62
CA ILE A 101 7.38 -11.33 9.63
C ILE A 101 7.07 -12.83 9.67
N PHE A 102 5.79 -13.22 9.76
CA PHE A 102 5.41 -14.64 9.81
C PHE A 102 5.81 -15.39 8.54
N VAL A 103 5.56 -14.81 7.37
CA VAL A 103 5.92 -15.38 6.08
C VAL A 103 7.45 -15.46 5.94
N GLY A 104 8.19 -14.41 6.31
CA GLY A 104 9.65 -14.42 6.32
C GLY A 104 10.23 -15.54 7.18
N LEU A 105 9.71 -15.72 8.41
CA LEU A 105 10.09 -16.82 9.29
C LEU A 105 9.74 -18.19 8.72
N PHE A 106 8.56 -18.31 8.09
CA PHE A 106 8.15 -19.53 7.40
C PHE A 106 9.14 -19.92 6.29
N HIS A 107 9.50 -18.98 5.41
CA HIS A 107 10.45 -19.26 4.33
C HIS A 107 11.88 -19.53 4.81
N LEU A 108 12.27 -19.01 5.98
CA LEU A 108 13.55 -19.37 6.61
C LEU A 108 13.55 -20.81 7.14
N ARG A 109 12.43 -21.26 7.69
CA ARG A 109 12.33 -22.56 8.38
C ARG A 109 11.94 -23.72 7.45
N VAL A 110 11.17 -23.46 6.40
CA VAL A 110 10.57 -24.50 5.56
C VAL A 110 11.31 -24.61 4.23
N CYS A 111 11.75 -25.84 3.91
CA CYS A 111 12.30 -26.16 2.58
C CYS A 111 11.18 -26.27 1.55
N LEU A 112 11.45 -25.79 0.35
CA LEU A 112 10.47 -25.82 -0.71
C LEU A 112 10.29 -27.24 -1.29
N PRO A 113 9.05 -27.68 -1.59
CA PRO A 113 8.80 -28.99 -2.18
C PRO A 113 9.41 -29.13 -3.58
N GLN A 114 9.92 -30.33 -3.87
CA GLN A 114 10.66 -30.61 -5.11
C GLN A 114 9.86 -30.34 -6.39
N ARG A 115 8.53 -30.49 -6.35
CA ARG A 115 7.64 -30.20 -7.48
C ARG A 115 7.68 -28.72 -7.86
N LEU A 116 7.65 -27.80 -6.88
CA LEU A 116 7.76 -26.36 -7.11
C LEU A 116 9.17 -25.98 -7.56
N CYS A 117 10.22 -26.57 -6.96
CA CYS A 117 11.60 -26.38 -7.40
C CYS A 117 11.83 -26.69 -8.88
N LYS A 118 11.23 -27.79 -9.36
CA LYS A 118 11.32 -28.18 -10.77
C LYS A 118 10.40 -27.33 -11.65
N GLY A 119 9.13 -27.17 -11.27
CA GLY A 119 8.14 -26.46 -12.08
C GLY A 119 8.41 -24.97 -12.27
N LEU A 120 8.95 -24.30 -11.26
CA LEU A 120 9.23 -22.86 -11.30
C LEU A 120 10.70 -22.56 -11.61
N HIS A 121 11.52 -23.57 -11.93
CA HIS A 121 12.93 -23.39 -12.31
C HIS A 121 13.73 -22.57 -11.29
N ILE A 122 13.44 -22.76 -10.01
CA ILE A 122 13.80 -21.83 -8.93
C ILE A 122 15.34 -21.70 -8.78
N ARG A 123 16.12 -22.67 -9.26
CA ARG A 123 17.60 -22.57 -9.27
C ARG A 123 18.16 -21.56 -10.30
N ASN A 124 17.35 -21.05 -11.22
CA ASN A 124 17.74 -20.03 -12.20
C ASN A 124 17.42 -18.63 -11.66
N ILE A 125 18.41 -17.74 -11.61
CA ILE A 125 18.24 -16.36 -11.13
C ILE A 125 17.27 -15.55 -11.99
N GLU A 126 17.14 -15.89 -13.28
CA GLU A 126 16.20 -15.22 -14.19
C GLU A 126 14.74 -15.39 -13.73
N THR A 127 14.43 -16.46 -13.01
CA THR A 127 13.08 -16.68 -12.45
C THR A 127 12.77 -15.65 -11.36
N VAL A 128 13.74 -15.36 -10.49
CA VAL A 128 13.64 -14.31 -9.47
C VAL A 128 13.54 -12.94 -10.13
N LEU A 129 14.32 -12.69 -11.17
CA LEU A 129 14.25 -11.45 -11.93
C LEU A 129 12.86 -11.28 -12.58
N SER A 130 12.35 -12.31 -13.24
CA SER A 130 11.05 -12.30 -13.90
C SER A 130 9.91 -12.01 -12.92
N SER A 131 9.87 -12.71 -11.77
CA SER A 131 8.86 -12.44 -10.74
C SER A 131 9.01 -11.05 -10.11
N SER A 132 10.25 -10.55 -9.98
CA SER A 132 10.50 -9.21 -9.42
C SER A 132 10.03 -8.11 -10.37
N ILE A 133 10.28 -8.27 -11.67
CA ILE A 133 9.80 -7.35 -12.71
C ILE A 133 8.26 -7.31 -12.71
N ALA A 134 7.60 -8.47 -12.65
CA ALA A 134 6.14 -8.52 -12.58
C ALA A 134 5.58 -7.76 -11.36
N THR A 135 6.22 -7.92 -10.20
CA THR A 135 5.84 -7.22 -8.96
C THR A 135 6.05 -5.71 -9.06
N ALA A 136 7.18 -5.29 -9.61
CA ALA A 136 7.52 -3.87 -9.77
C ALA A 136 6.56 -3.17 -10.74
N PHE A 137 6.22 -3.81 -11.87
CA PHE A 137 5.23 -3.29 -12.81
C PHE A 137 3.85 -3.17 -12.19
N PHE A 138 3.45 -4.16 -11.40
CA PHE A 138 2.18 -4.13 -10.70
C PHE A 138 2.11 -2.97 -9.69
N ALA A 139 3.14 -2.79 -8.84
CA ALA A 139 3.23 -1.66 -7.92
C ALA A 139 3.22 -0.31 -8.66
N ALA A 140 3.97 -0.20 -9.76
CA ALA A 140 4.00 1.01 -10.58
C ALA A 140 2.63 1.35 -11.18
N PHE A 141 1.86 0.34 -11.61
CA PHE A 141 0.52 0.53 -12.11
C PHE A 141 -0.44 1.04 -11.02
N VAL A 142 -0.43 0.43 -9.84
CA VAL A 142 -1.25 0.88 -8.68
C VAL A 142 -0.90 2.31 -8.26
N VAL A 143 0.38 2.66 -8.20
CA VAL A 143 0.82 4.02 -7.87
C VAL A 143 0.38 5.02 -8.95
N ALA A 144 0.49 4.65 -10.23
CA ALA A 144 0.01 5.50 -11.33
C ALA A 144 -1.51 5.74 -11.25
N GLU A 145 -2.30 4.72 -10.92
CA GLU A 145 -3.75 4.87 -10.75
C GLU A 145 -4.10 5.75 -9.55
N THR A 146 -3.53 5.48 -8.39
CA THR A 146 -3.80 6.27 -7.17
C THR A 146 -3.39 7.73 -7.33
N MET A 147 -2.31 8.01 -8.08
CA MET A 147 -1.93 9.37 -8.45
C MET A 147 -2.91 10.02 -9.42
N TRP A 148 -3.40 9.28 -10.43
CA TRP A 148 -4.27 9.84 -11.46
C TRP A 148 -5.69 10.12 -10.96
N TYR A 149 -6.24 9.24 -10.13
CA TYR A 149 -7.59 9.36 -9.60
C TYR A 149 -7.67 10.04 -8.23
N GLY A 150 -6.54 10.15 -7.52
CA GLY A 150 -6.45 10.65 -6.16
C GLY A 150 -6.70 9.57 -5.12
N SER A 151 -5.97 9.65 -4.02
CA SER A 151 -6.14 8.86 -2.80
C SER A 151 -5.69 9.66 -1.58
N ALA A 152 -5.86 9.08 -0.39
CA ALA A 152 -5.33 9.60 0.87
C ALA A 152 -3.80 9.81 0.85
N THR A 153 -3.06 9.11 -0.02
CA THR A 153 -1.60 9.24 -0.14
C THR A 153 -1.16 10.23 -1.23
N THR A 154 -2.09 10.80 -1.99
CA THR A 154 -1.80 11.79 -3.05
C THR A 154 -2.64 13.05 -2.84
N PRO A 155 -2.43 13.77 -1.72
CA PRO A 155 -3.23 14.94 -1.36
C PRO A 155 -3.03 16.07 -2.39
N ILE A 156 -4.13 16.75 -2.73
CA ILE A 156 -4.15 17.80 -3.77
C ILE A 156 -3.29 19.02 -3.46
N GLU A 157 -2.95 19.25 -2.19
CA GLU A 157 -2.06 20.32 -1.78
C GLU A 157 -0.59 20.04 -2.14
N LEU A 158 -0.22 18.76 -2.26
CA LEU A 158 1.13 18.34 -2.64
C LEU A 158 1.25 17.98 -4.12
N PHE A 159 0.16 17.51 -4.73
CA PHE A 159 0.16 16.96 -6.09
C PHE A 159 -0.79 17.65 -7.07
N CYS A 160 -1.41 18.76 -6.66
CA CYS A 160 -2.44 19.49 -7.39
C CYS A 160 -3.79 18.74 -7.49
N PRO A 161 -4.87 19.45 -7.86
CA PRO A 161 -6.18 18.83 -8.13
C PRO A 161 -6.16 17.82 -9.27
N THR A 162 -7.06 16.85 -9.21
CA THR A 162 -7.25 15.88 -10.30
C THR A 162 -8.15 16.44 -11.40
N ARG A 163 -8.01 15.94 -12.63
CA ARG A 163 -8.90 16.29 -13.74
C ARG A 163 -10.38 16.03 -13.40
N TYR A 164 -10.67 14.97 -12.65
CA TYR A 164 -12.02 14.60 -12.29
C TYR A 164 -12.71 15.65 -11.39
N GLN A 165 -11.96 16.36 -10.55
CA GLN A 165 -12.49 17.47 -9.76
C GLN A 165 -12.91 18.65 -10.65
N TRP A 166 -12.18 18.90 -11.73
CA TRP A 166 -12.55 19.90 -12.73
C TRP A 166 -13.79 19.47 -13.52
N ASP A 167 -13.79 18.27 -14.09
CA ASP A 167 -14.87 17.77 -14.95
C ASP A 167 -16.23 17.71 -14.21
N GLN A 168 -16.21 17.51 -12.88
CA GLN A 168 -17.41 17.49 -12.04
C GLN A 168 -17.76 18.85 -11.43
N GLY A 169 -16.95 19.90 -11.66
CA GLY A 169 -17.14 21.20 -11.03
C GLY A 169 -17.07 21.15 -9.50
N TYR A 170 -16.27 20.24 -8.93
CA TYR A 170 -16.26 19.93 -7.48
C TYR A 170 -16.05 21.18 -6.61
N PHE A 171 -15.00 21.96 -6.89
CA PHE A 171 -14.74 23.20 -6.16
C PHE A 171 -15.75 24.31 -6.48
N GLN A 172 -16.25 24.35 -7.72
CA GLN A 172 -17.24 25.33 -8.14
C GLN A 172 -18.54 25.15 -7.35
N GLN A 173 -19.01 23.91 -7.19
CA GLN A 173 -20.22 23.59 -6.41
C GLN A 173 -20.08 24.01 -4.95
N GLU A 174 -18.94 23.70 -4.31
CA GLU A 174 -18.67 24.10 -2.92
C GLU A 174 -18.65 25.63 -2.76
N ILE A 175 -18.02 26.35 -3.70
CA ILE A 175 -17.99 27.82 -3.69
C ILE A 175 -19.42 28.37 -3.80
N TYR A 176 -20.21 27.90 -4.76
CA TYR A 176 -21.61 28.34 -4.91
C TYR A 176 -22.42 28.05 -3.65
N GLN A 177 -22.27 26.87 -3.06
CA GLN A 177 -22.97 26.50 -1.84
C GLN A 177 -22.63 27.45 -0.68
N ARG A 178 -21.34 27.77 -0.48
CA ARG A 178 -20.90 28.69 0.58
C ARG A 178 -21.38 30.12 0.35
N VAL A 179 -21.40 30.59 -0.90
CA VAL A 179 -21.90 31.93 -1.24
C VAL A 179 -23.41 32.05 -1.06
N VAL A 180 -24.18 30.99 -1.32
CA VAL A 180 -25.65 31.00 -1.15
C VAL A 180 -26.05 30.89 0.32
N LEU A 181 -25.26 30.19 1.15
CA LEU A 181 -25.54 30.00 2.58
C LEU A 181 -25.00 31.14 3.47
N GLY A 182 -24.09 31.97 2.96
CA GLY A 182 -23.51 33.12 3.67
C GLY A 182 -24.24 34.41 3.40
#